data_AF-A0A820SE50-F1
#
_entry.id   AF-A0A820SE50-F1
#
_cell.length_a   1.000
_cell.length_b   1.000
_cell.length_c   1.000
_cell.angle_alpha   90.00
_cell.angle_beta   90.00
_cell.angle_gamma   90.00
#
_symmetry.space_group_name_H-M   'P 1'
#
loop_
_entity.id
_entity.type
_entity.pdbx_description
1 polymer ?
#
loop_
_entity_poly.entity_id
_entity_poly.type
_entity_poly.pdbx_seq_one_letter_code
_entity_poly.pdbx_strand_id
1 'polypeptide(L)'
;RGYSYRRWHTGPTNQNYYPDKNEFDYYSTEFNTVEVNSTFYNIPPESTFKGWAKKAPRPSFLYTVKANKFFTHMKKLNIDEMWIERWE
;
A
#
# COMPACT_ATOMS: atom_id res chain seq x y z
N ARG A 1 6.17 4.69 3.56
CA ARG A 1 4.97 5.49 3.26
C ARG A 1 3.76 4.57 3.25
N GLY A 2 2.60 5.08 3.65
CA GLY A 2 1.40 4.31 3.93
C GLY A 2 0.38 5.20 4.64
N TYR A 3 -0.78 4.66 4.98
CA TYR A 3 -1.87 5.41 5.62
C TYR A 3 -2.12 5.00 7.08
N SER A 4 -1.37 4.02 7.61
CA SER A 4 -1.53 3.51 8.96
C SER A 4 -0.24 3.70 9.75
N TYR A 5 -0.27 4.65 10.69
CA TYR A 5 0.89 5.02 11.48
C TYR A 5 0.48 5.28 12.91
N ARG A 6 1.01 4.47 13.85
CA ARG A 6 0.62 4.60 15.27
C ARG A 6 0.83 6.01 15.86
N ARG A 7 1.84 6.72 15.35
CA ARG A 7 2.17 8.10 15.74
C ARG A 7 1.14 9.15 15.28
N TRP A 8 0.26 8.80 14.33
CA TRP A 8 -0.82 9.69 13.89
C TRP A 8 -1.98 9.70 14.87
N HIS A 9 -2.18 8.62 15.64
CA HIS A 9 -3.22 8.60 16.66
C HIS A 9 -2.93 9.54 17.83
N THR A 10 -1.68 9.92 18.07
CA THR A 10 -1.31 10.78 19.21
C THR A 10 -1.02 12.19 18.71
N GLY A 11 -1.99 13.10 18.86
CA GLY A 11 -1.73 14.53 18.69
C GLY A 11 -0.76 15.06 19.75
N PRO A 12 -0.20 16.28 19.58
CA PRO A 12 0.69 16.90 20.57
C PRO A 12 0.08 17.04 21.98
N THR A 13 -1.23 16.85 22.11
CA THR A 13 -2.02 16.95 23.35
C THR A 13 -2.57 15.61 23.87
N ASN A 14 -2.10 14.45 23.37
CA ASN A 14 -2.63 13.12 23.72
C ASN A 14 -4.14 12.91 23.43
N GLN A 15 -4.75 13.71 22.55
CA GLN A 15 -6.06 13.39 21.99
C GLN A 15 -5.91 12.44 20.80
N ASN A 16 -6.76 11.41 20.76
CA ASN A 16 -6.85 10.48 19.64
C ASN A 16 -7.30 11.24 18.39
N TYR A 17 -6.37 11.54 17.50
CA TYR A 17 -6.65 12.36 16.32
C TYR A 17 -7.29 11.54 15.19
N TYR A 18 -7.13 10.20 15.21
CA TYR A 18 -7.74 9.30 14.23
C TYR A 18 -8.33 8.04 14.89
N PRO A 19 -9.57 7.67 14.57
CA PRO A 19 -10.11 6.37 14.97
C PRO A 19 -9.38 5.24 14.24
N ASP A 20 -8.81 4.29 15.00
CA ASP A 20 -7.99 3.16 14.51
C ASP A 20 -8.59 2.39 13.33
N LYS A 21 -9.93 2.35 13.20
CA LYS A 21 -10.62 1.57 12.15
C LYS A 21 -10.81 2.31 10.83
N ASN A 22 -10.62 3.63 10.77
CA ASN A 22 -10.96 4.44 9.60
C ASN A 22 -9.79 5.29 9.06
N GLU A 23 -8.54 4.96 9.40
CA GLU A 23 -7.38 5.75 8.98
C GLU A 23 -7.29 5.94 7.46
N PHE A 24 -7.54 4.87 6.68
CA PHE A 24 -7.55 4.97 5.22
C PHE A 24 -8.66 5.90 4.73
N ASP A 25 -9.84 5.77 5.31
CA ASP A 25 -11.03 6.49 4.83
C ASP A 25 -10.81 7.99 5.05
N TYR A 26 -10.31 8.38 6.23
CA TYR A 26 -9.89 9.75 6.51
C TYR A 26 -8.71 10.20 5.63
N TYR A 27 -7.63 9.42 5.53
CA TYR A 27 -6.50 9.77 4.66
C TYR A 27 -6.94 10.09 3.23
N SER A 28 -7.92 9.33 2.76
CA SER A 28 -8.42 9.42 1.39
C SER A 28 -9.32 10.62 1.12
N THR A 29 -9.79 11.34 2.15
CA THR A 29 -10.45 12.66 2.00
C THR A 29 -9.44 13.75 1.68
N GLU A 30 -8.25 13.68 2.27
CA GLU A 30 -7.21 14.71 2.13
C GLU A 30 -6.28 14.48 0.92
N PHE A 31 -6.04 13.22 0.54
CA PHE A 31 -5.07 12.88 -0.50
C PHE A 31 -5.68 12.09 -1.65
N ASN A 32 -5.18 12.31 -2.87
CA ASN A 32 -5.60 11.64 -4.11
C ASN A 32 -4.89 10.33 -4.42
N THR A 33 -3.86 9.99 -3.65
CA THR A 33 -3.08 8.78 -3.89
C THR A 33 -2.45 8.27 -2.62
N VAL A 34 -2.14 6.98 -2.59
CA VAL A 34 -1.35 6.36 -1.53
C VAL A 34 -0.26 5.46 -2.10
N GLU A 35 0.93 5.53 -1.50
CA GLU A 35 2.03 4.61 -1.79
C GLU A 35 2.00 3.42 -0.81
N VAL A 36 1.83 2.22 -1.35
CA VAL A 36 1.85 0.96 -0.59
C VAL A 36 3.26 0.40 -0.58
N ASN A 37 3.87 0.34 0.61
CA ASN A 37 5.23 -0.19 0.80
C ASN A 37 5.28 -1.63 1.33
N SER A 38 4.18 -2.18 1.85
CA SER A 38 4.17 -3.54 2.38
C SER A 38 4.55 -4.58 1.31
N THR A 39 4.15 -4.32 0.07
CA THR A 39 4.47 -5.13 -1.13
C THR A 39 5.97 -5.24 -1.41
N PHE A 40 6.77 -4.29 -0.93
CA PHE A 40 8.23 -4.36 -1.01
C PHE A 40 8.80 -5.56 -0.24
N TYR A 41 8.15 -5.96 0.85
CA TYR A 41 8.62 -7.03 1.73
C TYR A 41 7.92 -8.36 1.46
N ASN A 42 6.62 -8.34 1.19
CA ASN A 42 5.83 -9.53 0.90
C ASN A 42 4.76 -9.21 -0.15
N ILE A 43 4.52 -10.11 -1.10
CA ILE A 43 3.46 -9.94 -2.10
C ILE A 43 2.14 -10.47 -1.51
N PRO A 44 1.12 -9.62 -1.30
CA PRO A 44 -0.19 -10.06 -0.83
C PRO A 44 -0.90 -10.95 -1.86
N PRO A 45 -1.91 -11.72 -1.47
CA PRO A 45 -2.75 -12.44 -2.43
C PRO A 45 -3.53 -11.46 -3.33
N GLU A 46 -3.90 -11.91 -4.52
CA GLU A 46 -4.66 -11.12 -5.51
C GLU A 46 -5.95 -10.52 -4.92
N SER A 47 -6.61 -11.25 -4.01
CA SER A 47 -7.82 -10.79 -3.31
C SER A 47 -7.59 -9.49 -2.53
N THR A 48 -6.38 -9.27 -1.99
CA THR A 48 -6.02 -8.03 -1.29
C THR A 48 -5.94 -6.86 -2.26
N PHE A 49 -5.31 -7.05 -3.43
CA PHE A 49 -5.26 -6.02 -4.47
C PHE A 49 -6.65 -5.66 -5.00
N LYS A 50 -7.49 -6.68 -5.26
CA LYS A 50 -8.91 -6.48 -5.60
C LYS A 50 -9.66 -5.73 -4.50
N GLY A 51 -9.36 -6.02 -3.23
CA GLY A 51 -9.90 -5.31 -2.08
C GLY A 51 -9.52 -3.82 -2.08
N TRP A 52 -8.25 -3.49 -2.31
CA TRP A 52 -7.80 -2.09 -2.41
C TRP A 52 -8.46 -1.35 -3.57
N ALA A 53 -8.53 -1.98 -4.75
CA ALA A 53 -9.20 -1.39 -5.91
C ALA A 53 -10.68 -1.07 -5.63
N LYS A 54 -11.39 -1.97 -4.93
CA LYS A 54 -12.78 -1.74 -4.50
C LYS A 54 -12.90 -0.66 -3.42
N LYS A 55 -11.88 -0.48 -2.57
CA LYS A 55 -11.87 0.50 -1.47
C LYS A 55 -11.47 1.90 -1.93
N ALA A 56 -10.96 2.07 -3.14
CA ALA A 56 -10.64 3.39 -3.69
C ALA A 56 -11.86 4.33 -3.53
N PRO A 57 -11.74 5.47 -2.83
CA PRO A 57 -12.90 6.32 -2.51
C PRO A 57 -13.50 7.03 -3.73
N ARG A 58 -12.73 7.15 -4.82
CA ARG A 58 -13.11 7.80 -6.08
C ARG A 58 -12.40 7.15 -7.26
N PRO A 59 -12.98 7.19 -8.48
CA PRO A 59 -12.35 6.59 -9.67
C PRO A 59 -10.96 7.12 -10.00
N SER A 60 -10.66 8.37 -9.62
CA SER A 60 -9.36 9.01 -9.84
C SER A 60 -8.33 8.76 -8.73
N PHE A 61 -8.68 8.02 -7.67
CA PHE A 61 -7.75 7.73 -6.59
C PHE A 61 -6.73 6.68 -7.03
N LEU A 62 -5.45 6.97 -6.86
CA LEU A 62 -4.37 6.12 -7.35
C LEU A 62 -3.65 5.39 -6.22
N TYR A 63 -3.42 4.10 -6.40
CA TYR A 63 -2.49 3.34 -5.56
C TYR A 63 -1.15 3.20 -6.29
N THR A 64 -0.08 3.68 -5.67
CA THR A 64 1.29 3.41 -6.12
C THR A 64 1.82 2.23 -5.33
N VAL A 65 2.05 1.10 -5.99
CA VAL A 65 2.52 -0.11 -5.33
C VAL A 65 4.02 -0.27 -5.53
N LYS A 66 4.78 -0.43 -4.46
CA LYS A 66 6.22 -0.65 -4.56
C LYS A 66 6.51 -2.08 -5.01
N ALA A 67 7.32 -2.22 -6.07
CA ALA A 67 7.78 -3.53 -6.52
C ALA A 67 8.54 -4.27 -5.40
N ASN A 68 8.41 -5.59 -5.35
CA ASN A 68 9.05 -6.38 -4.29
C ASN A 68 10.58 -6.21 -4.30
N LYS A 69 11.20 -6.21 -3.12
CA LYS A 69 12.65 -6.09 -2.95
C LYS A 69 13.41 -7.21 -3.67
N PHE A 70 12.80 -8.38 -3.80
CA PHE A 70 13.39 -9.49 -4.54
C PHE A 70 13.69 -9.07 -5.98
N PHE A 71 12.75 -8.46 -6.68
CA PHE A 71 12.95 -8.00 -8.06
C PHE A 71 13.97 -6.86 -8.15
N THR A 72 13.81 -5.85 -7.30
CA THR A 72 14.58 -4.61 -7.42
C THR A 72 15.99 -4.68 -6.84
N HIS A 73 16.18 -5.41 -5.73
CA HIS A 73 17.46 -5.45 -5.00
C HIS A 73 18.20 -6.78 -5.17
N MET A 74 17.50 -7.91 -5.12
CA MET A 74 18.15 -9.23 -5.22
C MET A 74 18.43 -9.60 -6.68
N LYS A 75 17.43 -9.44 -7.55
CA LYS A 75 17.54 -9.68 -8.99
C LYS A 75 18.02 -8.46 -9.78
N LYS A 76 17.99 -7.26 -9.18
CA LYS A 76 18.40 -6.00 -9.83
C LYS A 76 17.73 -5.79 -11.20
N LEU A 77 16.44 -6.13 -11.28
CA LEU A 77 15.62 -6.10 -12.50
C LEU A 77 16.06 -7.08 -13.61
N ASN A 78 16.99 -8.00 -13.33
CA ASN A 78 17.32 -9.11 -14.23
C ASN A 78 16.34 -10.26 -13.99
N ILE A 79 15.22 -10.23 -14.71
CA ILE A 79 14.15 -11.21 -14.68
C ILE A 79 14.10 -11.86 -16.07
N ASP A 80 14.30 -13.17 -16.14
CA ASP A 80 14.20 -13.93 -17.39
C ASP A 80 12.76 -14.44 -17.63
N GLU A 81 12.46 -14.85 -18.85
CA GLU A 81 11.13 -15.33 -19.26
C GLU A 81 10.68 -16.56 -18.45
N MET A 82 11.62 -17.42 -18.06
CA MET A 82 11.35 -18.62 -17.27
C MET A 82 10.82 -18.29 -15.85
N TRP A 83 11.12 -17.09 -15.35
CA TRP A 83 10.58 -16.60 -14.08
C TRP A 83 9.17 -16.00 -14.18
N ILE A 84 8.77 -15.50 -15.35
CA ILE A 84 7.42 -14.96 -15.57
C ILE A 84 6.39 -16.09 -15.50
N GLU A 85 6.68 -17.22 -16.14
CA GLU A 85 5.82 -18.42 -16.15
C GLU A 85 5.57 -19.02 -14.76
N ARG A 86 6.47 -18.79 -13.80
CA ARG A 86 6.31 -19.28 -12.41
C ARG A 86 5.29 -18.45 -11.61
N TRP A 87 4.96 -17.25 -12.07
CA TRP A 87 4.11 -16.28 -11.38
C TRP A 87 2.76 -16.01 -12.08
N GLU A 88 2.51 -16.63 -13.23
CA GLU A 88 1.18 -16.82 -13.82
C GLU A 88 0.51 -18.10 -13.29
#